data_AF-W1U0N3-F1
#
_entry.id   AF-W1U0N3-F1
#
_cell.length_a   1.000
_cell.length_b   1.000
_cell.length_c   1.000
_cell.angle_alpha   90.00
_cell.angle_beta   90.00
_cell.angle_gamma   90.00
#
_symmetry.space_group_name_H-M   'P 1'
#
loop_
_entity.id
_entity.type
_entity.pdbx_description
1 polymer ?
#
loop_
_entity_poly.entity_id
_entity_poly.type
_entity_poly.pdbx_seq_one_letter_code
_entity_poly.pdbx_strand_id
1 'polypeptide(L)'
;MRNKILDYFRNAHGEYVSGQQISDDLHVSRTAIWKHIKVLKERGYVFESSTRKGYRLLHAPNLLTELEINSVLSTESFGHNIIYRETAPSTNAIAKEEARRGAPAGTIVVAEEQTGGRGRLQRAWFSPYAKGIWFSLILRPHFSPLEASKCTLLAAVALVRAFHKAGLTEAGIKWPNDLLVNRRKIVGILTEMDATMEEIN
;
A
#
# COMPACT_ATOMS: atom_id res chain seq x y z
N MET A 1 4.07 9.55 15.24
CA MET A 1 4.90 10.78 15.24
C MET A 1 5.40 11.14 13.84
N ARG A 2 6.12 10.26 13.13
CA ARG A 2 6.70 10.58 11.81
C ARG A 2 5.67 11.00 10.75
N ASN A 3 4.51 10.33 10.67
CA ASN A 3 3.41 10.73 9.76
C ASN A 3 2.95 12.15 10.06
N LYS A 4 2.67 12.46 11.34
CA LYS A 4 2.28 13.81 11.77
C LYS A 4 3.31 14.87 11.33
N ILE A 5 4.62 14.59 11.46
CA ILE A 5 5.68 15.50 10.98
C ILE A 5 5.65 15.64 9.44
N LEU A 6 5.45 14.55 8.71
CA LEU A 6 5.38 14.56 7.25
C LEU A 6 4.16 15.35 6.74
N ASP A 7 3.04 15.30 7.46
CA ASP A 7 1.80 16.01 7.12
C ASP A 7 2.00 17.53 7.12
N TYR A 8 2.80 18.08 8.04
CA TYR A 8 3.17 19.50 8.00
C TYR A 8 3.80 19.89 6.66
N PHE A 9 4.71 19.07 6.15
CA PHE A 9 5.42 19.38 4.91
C PHE A 9 4.56 19.18 3.66
N ARG A 10 3.65 18.19 3.67
CA ARG A 10 2.70 17.98 2.57
C ARG A 10 1.66 19.09 2.48
N ASN A 11 1.14 19.52 3.64
CA ASN A 11 0.18 20.62 3.73
C ASN A 11 0.82 21.98 3.46
N ALA A 12 2.15 22.09 3.56
CA ALA A 12 2.89 23.29 3.19
C ALA A 12 3.11 23.43 1.66
N HIS A 13 2.71 22.45 0.84
CA HIS A 13 2.75 22.53 -0.63
C HIS A 13 4.09 23.00 -1.22
N GLY A 14 5.21 22.54 -0.63
CA GLY A 14 6.55 22.92 -1.08
C GLY A 14 7.05 24.25 -0.49
N GLU A 15 6.40 24.79 0.53
CA GLU A 15 6.93 25.89 1.34
C GLU A 15 7.80 25.38 2.51
N TYR A 16 8.53 26.32 3.12
CA TYR A 16 9.29 26.02 4.32
C TYR A 16 8.38 25.92 5.55
N VAL A 17 8.64 24.90 6.38
CA VAL A 17 8.04 24.75 7.70
C VAL A 17 9.11 24.87 8.78
N SER A 18 8.84 25.72 9.78
CA SER A 18 9.75 25.94 10.90
C SER A 18 9.84 24.70 11.77
N GLY A 19 11.06 24.26 12.06
CA GLY A 19 11.28 23.19 13.03
C GLY A 19 10.87 23.57 14.45
N GLN A 20 10.80 24.87 14.78
CA GLN A 20 10.28 25.34 16.08
C GLN A 20 8.75 25.19 16.13
N GLN A 21 8.05 25.57 15.05
CA GLN A 21 6.59 25.41 14.96
C GLN A 21 6.17 23.95 15.16
N ILE A 22 6.81 23.02 14.43
CA ILE A 22 6.54 21.59 14.58
C ILE A 22 6.86 21.11 16.01
N SER A 23 7.89 21.67 16.65
CA SER A 23 8.32 21.34 18.01
C SER A 23 7.24 21.70 19.02
N ASP A 24 6.69 22.90 18.89
CA ASP A 24 5.68 23.47 19.77
C ASP A 24 4.35 22.73 19.60
N ASP A 25 3.89 22.53 18.36
CA ASP A 25 2.61 21.89 18.06
C ASP A 25 2.57 20.39 18.44
N LEU A 26 3.68 19.67 18.26
CA LEU A 26 3.76 18.24 18.54
C LEU A 26 4.35 17.92 19.93
N HIS A 27 4.69 18.95 20.72
CA HIS A 27 5.32 18.83 22.03
C HIS A 27 6.54 17.90 22.05
N VAL A 28 7.42 18.03 21.05
CA VAL A 28 8.68 17.26 20.94
C VAL A 28 9.85 18.21 20.73
N SER A 29 11.07 17.80 21.05
CA SER A 29 12.25 18.65 20.83
C SER A 29 12.60 18.84 19.35
N ARG A 30 13.22 19.97 19.00
CA ARG A 30 13.78 20.22 17.66
C ARG A 30 14.78 19.14 17.22
N THR A 31 15.53 18.58 18.18
CA THR A 31 16.44 17.46 17.93
C THR A 31 15.69 16.19 17.53
N ALA A 32 14.53 15.91 18.13
CA ALA A 32 13.68 14.79 17.73
C ALA A 32 13.14 14.98 16.30
N ILE A 33 12.74 16.20 15.93
CA ILE A 33 12.31 16.53 14.56
C ILE A 33 13.44 16.29 13.57
N TRP A 34 14.65 16.79 13.87
CA TRP A 34 15.83 16.56 13.03
C TRP A 34 16.11 15.05 12.83
N LYS A 35 16.02 14.24 13.90
CA LYS A 35 16.16 12.78 13.81
C LYS A 35 15.10 12.16 12.89
N HIS A 36 13.85 12.60 12.98
CA HIS A 36 12.78 12.12 12.09
C HIS A 36 13.02 12.50 10.62
N ILE A 37 13.44 13.74 10.35
CA ILE A 37 13.76 14.21 9.00
C ILE A 37 14.95 13.45 8.41
N LYS A 38 15.97 13.16 9.22
CA LYS A 38 17.11 12.33 8.79
C LYS A 38 16.65 10.95 8.30
N VAL A 39 15.79 10.28 9.08
CA VAL A 39 15.24 8.97 8.69
C VAL A 39 14.34 9.07 7.44
N LEU A 40 13.61 10.18 7.27
CA LEU A 40 12.85 10.40 6.03
C LEU A 40 13.78 10.56 4.82
N LYS A 41 14.90 11.28 4.96
CA LYS A 41 15.92 11.38 3.89
C LYS A 41 16.47 10.00 3.49
N GLU A 42 16.76 9.16 4.48
CA GLU A 42 17.21 7.77 4.25
C GLU A 42 16.15 6.91 3.53
N ARG A 43 14.87 7.29 3.60
CA ARG A 43 13.75 6.62 2.92
C ARG A 43 13.39 7.24 1.55
N GLY A 44 14.27 8.07 0.99
CA GLY A 44 14.10 8.64 -0.35
C GLY A 44 13.34 9.97 -0.40
N TYR A 45 12.99 10.57 0.74
CA TYR A 45 12.41 11.92 0.76
C TYR A 45 13.51 12.97 0.61
N VAL A 46 13.31 13.93 -0.28
CA VAL A 46 14.27 15.01 -0.48
C VAL A 46 13.80 16.24 0.27
N PHE A 47 14.59 16.65 1.27
CA PHE A 47 14.35 17.87 2.04
C PHE A 47 15.47 18.88 1.85
N GLU A 48 15.09 20.12 1.61
CA GLU A 48 15.97 21.29 1.74
C GLU A 48 15.93 21.83 3.17
N SER A 49 17.06 22.35 3.65
CA SER A 49 17.21 22.89 5.01
C SER A 49 17.75 24.31 4.96
N SER A 50 17.17 25.21 5.77
CA SER A 50 17.60 26.60 5.88
C SER A 50 17.67 27.04 7.34
N THR A 51 18.75 27.72 7.71
CA THR A 51 19.11 28.10 9.10
C THR A 51 18.14 29.07 9.80
N ARG A 52 17.11 29.58 9.13
CA ARG A 52 16.05 30.40 9.75
C ARG A 52 14.63 30.03 9.34
N LYS A 53 14.46 29.38 8.18
CA LYS A 53 13.14 28.98 7.66
C LYS A 53 12.72 27.58 8.11
N GLY A 54 13.67 26.71 8.47
CA GLY A 54 13.41 25.32 8.82
C GLY A 54 13.62 24.39 7.62
N TYR A 55 12.63 23.57 7.31
CA TYR A 55 12.74 22.51 6.30
C TYR A 55 11.65 22.62 5.25
N ARG A 56 11.98 22.20 4.02
CA ARG A 56 11.04 22.15 2.89
C ARG A 56 11.13 20.78 2.22
N LEU A 57 10.00 20.11 2.02
CA LEU A 57 9.94 18.87 1.25
C LEU A 57 9.93 19.20 -0.25
N LEU A 58 10.96 18.75 -0.96
CA LEU A 58 11.10 18.95 -2.41
C LEU A 58 10.52 17.77 -3.20
N HIS A 59 10.74 16.55 -2.70
CA HIS A 59 10.30 15.33 -3.37
C HIS A 59 9.95 14.26 -2.34
N ALA A 60 8.79 13.64 -2.50
CA ALA A 60 8.43 12.40 -1.83
C ALA A 60 8.63 11.23 -2.81
N PRO A 61 9.16 10.09 -2.35
CA PRO A 61 9.33 8.93 -3.20
C PRO A 61 7.96 8.46 -3.71
N ASN A 62 7.87 8.12 -4.99
CA ASN A 62 6.66 7.50 -5.56
C ASN A 62 6.63 5.99 -5.25
N LEU A 63 6.68 5.67 -3.96
CA LEU A 63 6.70 4.31 -3.41
C LEU A 63 5.54 4.15 -2.43
N LEU A 64 5.00 2.94 -2.34
CA LEU A 64 3.91 2.55 -1.46
C LEU A 64 4.44 2.17 -0.07
N THR A 65 5.34 2.99 0.48
CA THR A 65 5.87 2.73 1.83
C THR A 65 4.75 2.75 2.86
N GLU A 66 4.96 2.07 3.99
CA GLU A 66 4.03 2.11 5.12
C GLU A 66 3.67 3.55 5.54
N LEU A 67 4.61 4.49 5.44
CA LEU A 67 4.36 5.90 5.76
C LEU A 67 3.42 6.55 4.74
N GLU A 68 3.61 6.29 3.45
CA GLU A 68 2.77 6.83 2.37
C GLU A 68 1.35 6.27 2.47
N ILE A 69 1.20 4.96 2.63
CA ILE A 69 -0.12 4.32 2.75
C ILE A 69 -0.87 4.84 3.99
N ASN A 70 -0.25 4.78 5.17
CA ASN A 70 -0.90 5.17 6.44
C ASN A 70 -1.34 6.63 6.47
N SER A 71 -0.78 7.47 5.62
CA SER A 71 -1.09 8.89 5.60
C SER A 71 -2.33 9.26 4.79
N VAL A 72 -2.80 8.35 3.92
CA VAL A 72 -3.97 8.59 3.05
C VAL A 72 -5.09 7.58 3.31
N LEU A 73 -4.79 6.46 3.97
CA LEU A 73 -5.76 5.41 4.22
C LEU A 73 -6.78 5.83 5.29
N SER A 74 -8.06 5.82 4.95
CA SER A 74 -9.17 6.16 5.84
C SER A 74 -10.13 4.98 6.07
N THR A 75 -9.69 3.76 5.75
CA THR A 75 -10.50 2.55 5.96
C THR A 75 -10.55 2.19 7.43
N GLU A 76 -11.65 1.58 7.87
CA GLU A 76 -11.82 1.12 9.26
C GLU A 76 -11.30 -0.30 9.50
N SER A 77 -11.28 -1.13 8.45
CA SER A 77 -11.03 -2.57 8.58
C SER A 77 -9.78 -3.07 7.85
N PHE A 78 -9.27 -2.32 6.86
CA PHE A 78 -8.16 -2.76 6.01
C PHE A 78 -6.96 -1.83 6.14
N GLY A 79 -5.75 -2.36 5.97
CA GLY A 79 -4.50 -1.60 5.91
C GLY A 79 -4.05 -0.96 7.23
N HIS A 80 -4.56 -1.43 8.38
CA HIS A 80 -4.01 -1.05 9.69
C HIS A 80 -2.78 -1.87 10.11
N ASN A 81 -2.58 -3.03 9.47
CA ASN A 81 -1.35 -3.79 9.55
C ASN A 81 -0.75 -3.88 8.14
N ILE A 82 0.41 -3.26 7.94
CA ILE A 82 1.04 -3.14 6.63
C ILE A 82 2.42 -3.79 6.67
N ILE A 83 2.64 -4.74 5.76
CA ILE A 83 3.92 -5.40 5.56
C ILE A 83 4.49 -4.89 4.25
N TYR A 84 5.41 -3.93 4.35
CA TYR A 84 6.10 -3.35 3.19
C TYR A 84 7.41 -4.09 2.89
N ARG A 85 7.70 -4.31 1.61
CA ARG A 85 8.99 -4.77 1.10
C ARG A 85 9.37 -3.94 -0.12
N GLU A 86 10.65 -3.62 -0.28
CA GLU A 86 11.10 -3.05 -1.56
C GLU A 86 11.06 -4.13 -2.65
N THR A 87 11.70 -5.27 -2.39
CA THR A 87 11.65 -6.44 -3.28
C THR A 87 11.16 -7.66 -2.50
N ALA A 88 10.25 -8.43 -3.11
CA ALA A 88 9.75 -9.68 -2.56
C ALA A 88 9.69 -10.79 -3.62
N PRO A 89 9.78 -12.08 -3.27
CA PRO A 89 9.47 -13.14 -4.21
C PRO A 89 8.01 -13.06 -4.69
N SER A 90 7.07 -12.92 -3.76
CA SER A 90 5.66 -12.68 -4.04
C SER A 90 4.98 -12.09 -2.81
N THR A 91 4.17 -11.06 -3.01
CA THR A 91 3.30 -10.48 -1.97
C THR A 91 2.29 -11.50 -1.46
N ASN A 92 1.76 -12.36 -2.34
CA ASN A 92 0.78 -13.37 -1.99
C ASN A 92 1.40 -14.50 -1.14
N ALA A 93 2.65 -14.89 -1.45
CA ALA A 93 3.38 -15.87 -0.64
C ALA A 93 3.64 -15.36 0.78
N ILE A 94 4.05 -14.09 0.91
CA ILE A 94 4.23 -13.45 2.22
C ILE A 94 2.88 -13.35 2.95
N ALA A 95 1.81 -12.91 2.27
CA ALA A 95 0.49 -12.82 2.88
C ALA A 95 -0.01 -14.18 3.40
N LYS A 96 0.24 -15.27 2.66
CA LYS A 96 -0.10 -16.63 3.08
C LYS A 96 0.69 -17.08 4.32
N GLU A 97 1.99 -16.82 4.35
CA GLU A 97 2.84 -17.12 5.51
C GLU A 97 2.38 -16.35 6.76
N GLU A 98 2.08 -15.06 6.60
CA GLU A 98 1.66 -14.19 7.69
C GLU A 98 0.24 -14.53 8.17
N ALA A 99 -0.67 -14.91 7.26
CA ALA A 99 -2.00 -15.42 7.61
C ALA A 99 -1.90 -16.68 8.51
N ARG A 100 -0.99 -17.61 8.19
CA ARG A 100 -0.72 -18.82 9.00
C ARG A 100 -0.11 -18.50 10.36
N ARG A 101 0.64 -17.41 10.47
CA ARG A 101 1.16 -16.89 11.74
C ARG A 101 0.10 -16.13 12.55
N GLY A 102 -1.13 -16.03 12.06
CA GLY A 102 -2.24 -15.38 12.75
C GLY A 102 -2.36 -13.88 12.45
N ALA A 103 -1.81 -13.38 11.33
CA ALA A 103 -2.03 -12.01 10.93
C ALA A 103 -3.55 -11.71 10.82
N PRO A 104 -4.00 -10.55 11.31
CA PRO A 104 -5.42 -10.21 11.33
C PRO A 104 -5.96 -10.00 9.92
N ALA A 105 -7.27 -10.21 9.75
CA ALA A 105 -7.99 -9.79 8.55
C ALA A 105 -7.74 -8.30 8.29
N GLY A 106 -7.60 -7.93 7.02
CA GLY A 106 -7.27 -6.57 6.61
C GLY A 106 -5.78 -6.26 6.58
N THR A 107 -4.91 -7.18 6.98
CA THR A 107 -3.47 -7.04 6.76
C THR A 107 -3.17 -6.93 5.27
N ILE A 108 -2.37 -5.92 4.89
CA ILE A 108 -1.92 -5.71 3.51
C ILE A 108 -0.42 -5.99 3.44
N VAL A 109 -0.02 -6.79 2.45
CA VAL A 109 1.37 -6.94 2.05
C VAL A 109 1.58 -6.18 0.75
N VAL A 110 2.57 -5.29 0.70
CA VAL A 110 2.91 -4.51 -0.49
C VAL A 110 4.37 -4.70 -0.84
N ALA A 111 4.67 -4.79 -2.13
CA ALA A 111 6.04 -4.73 -2.63
C ALA A 111 6.18 -3.75 -3.79
N GLU A 112 7.35 -3.13 -3.93
CA GLU A 112 7.68 -2.30 -5.10
C GLU A 112 8.08 -3.16 -6.31
N GLU A 113 8.65 -4.33 -6.05
CA GLU A 113 9.03 -5.33 -7.05
C GLU A 113 8.65 -6.75 -6.59
N GLN A 114 8.20 -7.60 -7.53
CA GLN A 114 8.13 -9.05 -7.30
C GLN A 114 9.07 -9.81 -8.25
N THR A 115 10.04 -10.54 -7.69
CA THR A 115 10.99 -11.36 -8.46
C THR A 115 10.41 -12.71 -8.88
N GLY A 116 9.36 -13.17 -8.19
CA GLY A 116 8.66 -14.43 -8.45
C GLY A 116 7.15 -14.26 -8.54
N GLY A 117 6.69 -13.10 -9.05
CA GLY A 117 5.27 -12.79 -9.22
C GLY A 117 4.54 -13.87 -10.02
N ARG A 118 3.37 -14.28 -9.55
CA ARG A 118 2.57 -15.35 -10.15
C ARG A 118 1.14 -14.90 -10.41
N GLY A 119 0.60 -15.35 -11.53
CA GLY A 119 -0.82 -15.35 -11.84
C GLY A 119 -1.41 -16.75 -11.71
N ARG A 120 -2.64 -16.91 -12.20
CA ARG A 120 -3.33 -18.20 -12.24
C ARG A 120 -2.53 -19.25 -13.03
N LEU A 121 -2.72 -20.52 -12.67
CA LEU A 121 -2.04 -21.66 -13.32
C LEU A 121 -0.51 -21.51 -13.32
N GLN A 122 0.05 -20.89 -12.27
CA GLN A 122 1.49 -20.65 -12.10
C GLN A 122 2.15 -19.83 -13.22
N ARG A 123 1.37 -19.09 -14.03
CA ARG A 123 1.93 -18.20 -15.04
C ARG A 123 2.71 -17.07 -14.38
N ALA A 124 3.85 -16.68 -14.93
CA ALA A 124 4.61 -15.54 -14.43
C ALA A 124 3.79 -14.25 -14.53
N TRP A 125 3.91 -13.40 -13.52
CA TRP A 125 3.33 -12.05 -13.49
C TRP A 125 4.44 -11.02 -13.34
N PHE A 126 4.73 -10.29 -14.42
CA PHE A 126 5.79 -9.30 -14.46
C PHE A 126 5.48 -8.13 -13.51
N SER A 127 6.35 -7.91 -12.52
CA SER A 127 6.15 -6.94 -11.43
C SER A 127 7.41 -6.07 -11.23
N PRO A 128 7.76 -5.20 -12.19
CA PRO A 128 8.97 -4.37 -12.11
C PRO A 128 8.92 -3.34 -10.96
N TYR A 129 10.09 -3.02 -10.43
CA TYR A 129 10.28 -2.06 -9.34
C TYR A 129 9.60 -0.71 -9.61
N ALA A 130 8.69 -0.30 -8.72
CA ALA A 130 8.03 1.02 -8.71
C ALA A 130 7.30 1.39 -10.02
N LYS A 131 6.79 0.38 -10.75
CA LYS A 131 6.06 0.55 -12.03
C LYS A 131 4.61 0.07 -11.97
N GLY A 132 4.14 -0.39 -10.81
CA GLY A 132 2.77 -0.80 -10.58
C GLY A 132 2.50 -0.97 -9.09
N ILE A 133 1.29 -1.41 -8.77
CA ILE A 133 0.87 -1.68 -7.39
C ILE A 133 0.81 -3.19 -7.22
N TRP A 134 1.79 -3.75 -6.51
CA TRP A 134 1.85 -5.17 -6.20
C TRP A 134 1.48 -5.36 -4.75
N PHE A 135 0.28 -5.89 -4.49
CA PHE A 135 -0.16 -6.11 -3.11
C PHE A 135 -1.02 -7.36 -2.96
N SER A 136 -1.14 -7.80 -1.72
CA SER A 136 -2.04 -8.88 -1.30
C SER A 136 -2.76 -8.45 -0.02
N LEU A 137 -4.02 -8.85 0.10
CA LEU A 137 -4.90 -8.52 1.23
C LEU A 137 -5.34 -9.83 1.89
N ILE A 138 -5.12 -9.95 3.20
CA ILE A 138 -5.59 -11.09 3.99
C ILE A 138 -7.06 -10.86 4.34
N LEU A 139 -7.92 -11.79 3.95
CA LEU A 139 -9.35 -11.81 4.29
C LEU A 139 -9.66 -13.05 5.13
N ARG A 140 -10.64 -12.95 6.03
CA ARG A 140 -11.16 -14.07 6.84
C ARG A 140 -12.69 -14.10 6.74
N PRO A 141 -13.25 -14.46 5.57
CA PRO A 141 -14.70 -14.42 5.36
C PRO A 141 -15.43 -15.54 6.12
N HIS A 142 -16.62 -15.24 6.62
CA HIS A 142 -17.50 -16.20 7.31
C HIS A 142 -18.44 -16.95 6.34
N PHE A 143 -17.90 -17.47 5.24
CA PHE A 143 -18.65 -18.30 4.30
C PHE A 143 -17.87 -19.53 3.86
N SER A 144 -18.56 -20.52 3.30
CA SER A 144 -17.98 -21.81 2.93
C SER A 144 -16.82 -21.64 1.92
N PRO A 145 -15.76 -22.47 2.02
CA PRO A 145 -14.70 -22.56 1.01
C PRO A 145 -15.20 -22.75 -0.44
N LEU A 146 -16.36 -23.39 -0.63
CA LEU A 146 -17.00 -23.55 -1.94
C LEU A 146 -17.39 -22.20 -2.58
N GLU A 147 -17.55 -21.17 -1.76
CA GLU A 147 -17.94 -19.83 -2.17
C GLU A 147 -16.75 -18.87 -2.29
N ALA A 148 -15.51 -19.36 -2.17
CA ALA A 148 -14.29 -18.54 -2.22
C ALA A 148 -14.15 -17.69 -3.50
N SER A 149 -14.79 -18.11 -4.60
CA SER A 149 -14.86 -17.33 -5.84
C SER A 149 -15.48 -15.94 -5.64
N LYS A 150 -16.36 -15.76 -4.63
CA LYS A 150 -16.93 -14.47 -4.24
C LYS A 150 -15.85 -13.42 -3.94
N CYS A 151 -14.73 -13.82 -3.31
CA CYS A 151 -13.62 -12.90 -3.02
C CYS A 151 -13.02 -12.31 -4.30
N THR A 152 -12.83 -13.14 -5.34
CA THR A 152 -12.29 -12.69 -6.63
C THR A 152 -13.25 -11.71 -7.31
N LEU A 153 -14.54 -12.03 -7.31
CA LEU A 153 -15.57 -11.19 -7.92
C LEU A 153 -15.71 -9.85 -7.19
N LEU A 154 -15.71 -9.88 -5.85
CA LEU A 154 -15.76 -8.69 -5.00
C LEU A 154 -14.57 -7.78 -5.25
N ALA A 155 -13.35 -8.34 -5.31
CA ALA A 155 -12.14 -7.58 -5.60
C ALA A 155 -12.21 -6.91 -6.98
N ALA A 156 -12.71 -7.62 -8.00
CA ALA A 156 -12.84 -7.06 -9.34
C ALA A 156 -13.78 -5.84 -9.38
N VAL A 157 -14.95 -5.94 -8.73
CA VAL A 157 -15.91 -4.84 -8.64
C VAL A 157 -15.33 -3.67 -7.84
N ALA A 158 -14.69 -3.94 -6.69
CA ALA A 158 -14.09 -2.91 -5.85
C ALA A 158 -13.01 -2.12 -6.60
N LEU A 159 -12.14 -2.82 -7.34
CA LEU A 159 -11.07 -2.20 -8.12
C LEU A 159 -11.59 -1.36 -9.28
N VAL A 160 -12.61 -1.82 -10.00
CA VAL A 160 -13.24 -1.00 -11.06
C VAL A 160 -13.86 0.27 -10.47
N ARG A 161 -14.57 0.18 -9.34
CA ARG A 161 -15.11 1.36 -8.65
C ARG A 161 -14.00 2.33 -8.22
N ALA A 162 -12.88 1.80 -7.73
CA ALA A 162 -11.72 2.61 -7.37
C ALA A 162 -11.11 3.33 -8.59
N PHE A 163 -10.95 2.62 -9.72
CA PHE A 163 -10.48 3.21 -10.96
C PHE A 163 -11.41 4.29 -11.50
N HIS A 164 -12.71 4.06 -11.48
CA HIS A 164 -13.70 5.07 -11.90
C HIS A 164 -13.63 6.32 -11.04
N LYS A 165 -13.51 6.16 -9.71
CA LYS A 165 -13.32 7.29 -8.78
C LYS A 165 -12.01 8.05 -9.04
N ALA A 166 -10.98 7.35 -9.51
CA ALA A 166 -9.70 7.95 -9.92
C ALA A 166 -9.72 8.56 -11.34
N GLY A 167 -10.86 8.55 -12.03
CA GLY A 167 -11.03 9.15 -13.37
C GLY A 167 -10.85 8.17 -14.54
N LEU A 168 -10.56 6.90 -14.29
CA LEU A 168 -10.36 5.88 -15.33
C LEU A 168 -11.67 5.15 -15.63
N THR A 169 -12.67 5.87 -16.17
CA THR A 169 -14.04 5.40 -16.39
C THR A 169 -14.17 4.23 -17.38
N GLU A 170 -13.21 4.10 -18.30
CA GLU A 170 -13.18 3.01 -19.29
C GLU A 170 -12.70 1.66 -18.72
N ALA A 171 -12.33 1.61 -17.43
CA ALA A 171 -11.95 0.37 -16.77
C ALA A 171 -13.14 -0.59 -16.70
N GLY A 172 -12.96 -1.82 -17.18
CA GLY A 172 -13.96 -2.85 -17.21
C GLY A 172 -13.44 -4.21 -16.73
N ILE A 173 -14.36 -5.08 -16.31
CA ILE A 173 -14.04 -6.43 -15.83
C ILE A 173 -14.06 -7.41 -17.01
N LYS A 174 -12.96 -8.12 -17.23
CA LYS A 174 -12.93 -9.37 -17.97
C LYS A 174 -13.04 -10.52 -16.97
N TRP A 175 -14.26 -11.02 -16.81
CA TRP A 175 -14.54 -12.06 -15.84
C TRP A 175 -13.69 -13.33 -16.05
N PRO A 176 -13.30 -14.01 -14.96
CA PRO A 176 -13.66 -13.70 -13.58
C PRO A 176 -12.68 -12.77 -12.84
N ASN A 177 -11.48 -12.53 -13.36
CA ASN A 177 -10.35 -12.10 -12.51
C ASN A 177 -9.38 -11.10 -13.16
N ASP A 178 -9.72 -10.52 -14.31
CA ASP A 178 -8.86 -9.57 -15.01
C ASP A 178 -9.61 -8.24 -15.20
N LEU A 179 -8.89 -7.10 -15.11
CA LEU A 179 -9.44 -5.79 -15.48
C LEU A 179 -8.72 -5.27 -16.71
N LEU A 180 -9.51 -4.67 -17.60
CA LEU A 180 -9.04 -4.12 -18.86
C LEU A 180 -9.38 -2.63 -18.97
N VAL A 181 -8.54 -1.91 -19.71
CA VAL A 181 -8.85 -0.59 -20.28
C VAL A 181 -8.53 -0.66 -21.76
N ASN A 182 -9.44 -0.21 -22.62
CA ASN A 182 -9.26 -0.27 -24.08
C ASN A 182 -8.86 -1.67 -24.57
N ARG A 183 -9.49 -2.72 -24.01
CA ARG A 183 -9.22 -4.15 -24.26
C ARG A 183 -7.82 -4.65 -23.87
N ARG A 184 -6.99 -3.82 -23.23
CA ARG A 184 -5.67 -4.21 -22.71
C ARG A 184 -5.73 -4.45 -21.21
N LYS A 185 -5.05 -5.50 -20.75
CA LYS A 185 -5.05 -5.89 -19.34
C LYS A 185 -4.23 -4.92 -18.50
N ILE A 186 -4.81 -4.47 -17.39
CA ILE A 186 -4.17 -3.57 -16.43
C ILE A 186 -4.09 -4.17 -15.01
N VAL A 187 -4.98 -5.12 -14.67
CA VAL A 187 -4.93 -5.85 -13.38
C VAL A 187 -5.16 -7.32 -13.61
N GLY A 188 -4.42 -8.15 -12.88
CA GLY A 188 -4.73 -9.56 -12.67
C GLY A 188 -4.99 -9.80 -11.19
N ILE A 189 -6.11 -10.45 -10.88
CA ILE A 189 -6.50 -10.83 -9.53
C ILE A 189 -6.22 -12.33 -9.37
N LEU A 190 -5.56 -12.67 -8.27
CA LEU A 190 -5.30 -14.04 -7.85
C LEU A 190 -5.79 -14.19 -6.40
N THR A 191 -6.78 -15.06 -6.21
CA THR A 191 -7.22 -15.49 -4.87
C THR A 191 -6.62 -16.86 -4.61
N GLU A 192 -5.87 -16.99 -3.53
CA GLU A 192 -5.45 -18.26 -2.95
C GLU A 192 -6.11 -18.41 -1.58
N MET A 193 -6.30 -19.65 -1.14
CA MET A 193 -7.06 -19.96 0.07
C MET A 193 -6.30 -21.01 0.88
N ASP A 194 -6.39 -20.88 2.20
CA ASP A 194 -6.10 -21.94 3.17
C ASP A 194 -7.41 -22.21 3.91
N ALA A 195 -7.87 -23.46 3.96
CA ALA A 195 -9.21 -23.79 4.45
C ALA A 195 -9.28 -25.21 4.99
N THR A 196 -10.19 -25.42 5.95
CA THR A 196 -10.69 -26.76 6.33
C THR A 196 -11.92 -27.09 5.47
N MET A 197 -12.57 -28.25 5.69
CA MET A 197 -13.80 -28.57 4.94
C MET A 197 -14.95 -27.59 5.23
N GLU A 198 -14.95 -26.93 6.38
CA GLU A 198 -16.07 -26.12 6.87
C GLU A 198 -15.78 -24.62 6.77
N GLU A 199 -14.53 -24.18 6.94
CA GLU A 199 -14.18 -22.76 7.12
C GLU A 199 -12.91 -22.33 6.38
N ILE A 200 -12.83 -21.03 6.05
CA ILE A 200 -11.63 -20.39 5.47
C ILE A 200 -10.77 -19.81 6.61
N ASN A 201 -9.50 -20.20 6.62
CA ASN A 201 -8.51 -19.82 7.63
C ASN A 201 -7.81 -18.50 7.33
#